data_AF-A0A935FQU5-F1
#
_entry.id   AF-A0A935FQU5-F1
#
_cell.length_a   1.000
_cell.length_b   1.000
_cell.length_c   1.000
_cell.angle_alpha   90.00
_cell.angle_beta   90.00
_cell.angle_gamma   90.00
#
_symmetry.space_group_name_H-M   'P 1'
#
loop_
_entity.id
_entity.type
_entity.pdbx_description
1 polymer ?
#
loop_
_entity_poly.entity_id
_entity_poly.type
_entity_poly.pdbx_seq_one_letter_code
_entity_poly.pdbx_strand_id
1 'polypeptide(L)' 'MNGDGYADVIAGGNYLENGQLDEGRALVYLGYSGGIRTSSEVIYESNQASSQFGYSVATAGDKTMMDSKVGM' A
#
# COMPACT_ATOMS: atom_id res chain seq x y z
N MET A 1 -1.86 -4.23 3.79
CA MET A 1 -1.21 -5.06 4.82
C MET A 1 -2.02 -6.33 4.94
N ASN A 2 -1.43 -7.48 4.60
CA ASN A 2 -2.18 -8.73 4.38
C ASN A 2 -2.18 -9.70 5.58
N GLY A 3 -1.44 -9.40 6.64
CA GLY A 3 -1.47 -10.16 7.89
C GLY A 3 -0.67 -11.45 7.86
N ASP A 4 0.27 -11.59 6.93
CA ASP A 4 1.03 -12.81 6.73
C ASP A 4 2.31 -12.88 7.58
N GLY A 5 2.57 -11.86 8.40
CA GLY A 5 3.74 -11.78 9.27
C GLY A 5 5.00 -11.28 8.56
N TYR A 6 4.92 -10.90 7.28
CA TYR A 6 6.00 -10.22 6.57
C TYR A 6 5.74 -8.71 6.51
N ALA A 7 6.84 -7.94 6.44
CA ALA A 7 6.73 -6.48 6.36
C ALA A 7 6.32 -6.05 4.96
N ASP A 8 5.22 -5.31 4.85
CA ASP A 8 4.79 -4.66 3.61
C ASP A 8 5.33 -3.22 3.52
N VAL A 9 5.50 -2.73 2.28
CA VAL A 9 5.98 -1.38 1.99
C VAL A 9 4.88 -0.57 1.32
N ILE A 10 4.74 0.69 1.74
CA ILE A 10 3.91 1.68 1.05
C ILE A 10 4.84 2.74 0.45
N ALA A 11 4.69 3.01 -0.84
CA ALA A 11 5.41 4.08 -1.52
C ALA A 11 4.44 5.17 -1.99
N GLY A 12 4.76 6.43 -1.69
CA GLY A 12 4.06 7.59 -2.19
C GLY A 12 4.62 8.05 -3.53
N GLY A 13 3.75 8.41 -4.47
CA GLY A 13 4.11 8.99 -5.76
C GLY A 13 3.22 10.19 -6.03
N ASN A 14 3.53 11.32 -5.42
CA ASN A 14 2.67 12.51 -5.38
C ASN A 14 2.59 13.30 -6.70
N TYR A 15 3.35 12.91 -7.71
CA TYR A 15 3.30 13.47 -9.07
C TYR A 15 2.95 12.39 -10.12
N LEU A 16 2.50 11.20 -9.69
CA LEU A 16 2.02 10.19 -10.62
C LEU A 16 0.67 10.61 -11.19
N GLU A 17 0.49 10.36 -12.48
CA GLU A 17 -0.72 10.73 -13.24
C GLU A 17 -1.53 9.48 -13.64
N ASN A 18 -2.87 9.57 -13.65
CA ASN A 18 -3.80 8.57 -14.20
C ASN A 18 -5.02 9.20 -14.88
N GLY A 19 -4.79 10.25 -15.67
CA GLY A 19 -5.88 11.00 -16.29
C GLY A 19 -6.19 12.32 -15.61
N GLN A 20 -5.58 12.61 -14.45
CA GLN A 20 -5.47 13.95 -13.90
C GLN A 20 -4.01 14.34 -13.63
N LEU A 21 -3.69 15.62 -13.86
CA LEU A 21 -2.37 16.19 -13.62
C LEU A 21 -2.07 16.20 -12.11
N ASP A 22 -0.91 15.71 -11.69
CA ASP A 22 -0.46 15.71 -10.29
C ASP A 22 -1.51 15.16 -9.28
N GLU A 23 -2.29 14.16 -9.68
CA GLU A 23 -3.26 13.51 -8.79
C GLU A 23 -2.56 12.74 -7.67
N GLY A 24 -1.40 12.17 -7.97
CA GLY A 24 -0.64 11.36 -7.05
C GLY A 24 -1.25 9.99 -6.75
N ARG A 25 -0.39 9.07 -6.30
CA ARG A 25 -0.79 7.70 -5.93
C ARG A 25 -0.08 7.22 -4.66
N ALA A 26 -0.67 6.23 -4.00
CA ALA A 26 -0.01 5.40 -2.99
C ALA A 26 -0.01 3.94 -3.46
N LEU A 27 1.18 3.31 -3.50
CA LEU A 27 1.38 1.94 -3.95
C LEU A 27 1.72 1.03 -2.77
N VAL A 28 1.13 -0.16 -2.71
CA VAL A 28 1.42 -1.17 -1.69
C VAL A 28 2.18 -2.34 -2.31
N TYR A 29 3.34 -2.66 -1.74
CA TYR A 29 4.17 -3.80 -2.11
C TYR A 29 4.20 -4.79 -0.95
N LEU A 30 3.73 -6.02 -1.18
CA LEU A 30 3.65 -7.01 -0.11
C LEU A 30 5.01 -7.68 0.14
N GLY A 31 5.28 -7.93 1.41
CA GLY A 31 6.37 -8.78 1.88
C GLY A 31 6.10 -10.25 1.62
N TYR A 32 7.17 -11.04 1.65
CA TYR A 32 7.12 -12.50 1.68
C TYR A 32 8.47 -13.05 2.19
N SER A 33 8.59 -14.37 2.28
CA SER A 33 9.81 -15.04 2.78
C SER A 33 11.08 -14.72 2.00
N GLY A 34 10.97 -14.29 0.74
CA GLY A 34 12.11 -13.89 -0.11
C GLY A 34 12.36 -12.39 -0.20
N GLY A 35 11.63 -11.55 0.55
CA GLY A 35 11.79 -10.09 0.54
C GLY A 35 10.49 -9.34 0.21
N ILE A 36 10.59 -8.31 -0.64
CA ILE A 36 9.45 -7.48 -1.07
C ILE A 36 9.09 -7.81 -2.51
N ARG A 37 7.80 -7.96 -2.82
CA ARG A 37 7.31 -8.09 -4.19
C ARG A 37 7.58 -6.79 -4.96
N THR A 38 8.09 -6.89 -6.17
CA THR A 38 8.39 -5.71 -7.01
C THR A 38 7.18 -5.17 -7.77
N SER A 39 6.13 -5.96 -7.92
CA SER A 39 4.82 -5.52 -8.39
C SER A 39 4.00 -4.99 -7.23
N SER A 40 3.46 -3.77 -7.35
CA SER A 40 2.48 -3.27 -6.40
C SER A 40 1.16 -4.03 -6.54
N GLU A 41 0.58 -4.44 -5.42
CA GLU A 41 -0.67 -5.20 -5.40
C GLU A 41 -1.90 -4.30 -5.31
N VAL A 42 -1.75 -3.15 -4.66
CA VAL A 42 -2.81 -2.17 -4.49
C VAL A 42 -2.29 -0.79 -4.84
N ILE A 43 -3.08 -0.06 -5.62
CA ILE A 43 -2.82 1.33 -6.01
C ILE A 43 -4.03 2.15 -5.58
N TYR A 44 -3.78 3.20 -4.81
CA TYR A 44 -4.78 4.20 -4.44
C TYR A 44 -4.46 5.51 -5.15
N GLU A 45 -5.48 6.17 -5.68
CA GLU A 45 -5.40 7.49 -6.33
C GLU A 45 -6.63 8.32 -5.96
N SER A 46 -6.48 9.65 -5.99
CA SER A 46 -7.53 10.58 -5.57
C SER A 46 -8.56 10.90 -6.67
N ASN A 47 -8.21 10.63 -7.92
CA ASN A 47 -8.90 11.12 -9.11
C ASN A 47 -9.11 12.65 -9.16
N GLN A 48 -8.20 13.41 -8.55
CA GLN A 48 -8.31 14.87 -8.45
C GLN A 48 -7.00 15.54 -8.85
N ALA A 49 -7.06 16.43 -9.85
CA ALA A 49 -5.91 17.20 -10.30
C ALA A 49 -5.30 18.02 -9.16
N SER A 50 -3.96 18.05 -9.11
CA SER A 50 -3.15 18.79 -8.15
C SER A 50 -3.39 18.42 -6.67
N SER A 51 -3.97 17.25 -6.39
CA SER A 51 -4.19 16.80 -5.02
C SER A 51 -2.92 16.24 -4.37
N GLN A 52 -1.92 15.86 -5.16
CA GLN A 52 -0.64 15.37 -4.69
C GLN A 52 -0.79 14.18 -3.73
N PHE A 53 -1.75 13.28 -3.99
CA PHE A 53 -2.02 12.14 -3.13
C PHE A 53 -0.77 11.26 -2.96
N GLY A 54 -0.57 10.75 -1.74
CA GLY A 54 0.67 10.03 -1.40
C GLY A 54 1.88 10.93 -1.13
N TYR A 55 1.71 12.25 -0.96
CA TYR A 55 2.79 13.18 -0.55
C TYR A 55 3.52 12.77 0.73
N SER A 56 2.79 12.18 1.67
CA SER A 56 3.37 11.54 2.85
C SER A 56 2.67 10.22 3.10
N VAL A 57 3.46 9.19 3.36
CA VAL A 57 2.98 7.86 3.72
C VAL A 57 3.64 7.44 5.03
N ALA A 58 2.87 6.76 5.88
CA ALA A 58 3.37 6.12 7.09
C ALA A 58 3.02 4.63 7.04
N THR A 59 3.83 3.81 7.72
CA THR A 59 3.53 2.38 7.81
C THR A 59 2.31 2.20 8.71
N ALA A 60 1.36 1.37 8.27
CA ALA A 60 0.19 1.02 9.08
C ALA A 60 0.42 -0.21 9.98
N GLY A 61 1.62 -0.81 9.91
CA GLY A 61 1.94 -2.12 10.50
C GLY A 61 1.27 -3.28 9.77
N ASP A 62 1.83 -4.49 9.89
CA ASP A 62 1.15 -5.67 9.34
C ASP A 62 -0.10 -5.98 10.17
N LYS A 63 -1.26 -6.09 9.51
CA LYS A 63 -2.52 -6.40 10.20
C LYS A 63 -2.57 -7.88 10.46
N THR A 64 -2.05 -8.33 11.60
CA THR A 64 -2.16 -9.75 11.98
C THR A 64 -3.63 -10.15 11.98
N MET A 65 -4.03 -11.06 11.09
CA MET A 65 -5.34 -11.70 11.14
C MET A 65 -5.33 -12.67 12.33
N MET A 66 -5.54 -12.15 13.54
CA MET A 66 -5.95 -12.99 14.68
C MET A 66 -7.43 -13.30 14.50
N ASP A 67 -7.76 -14.20 13.56
CA ASP A 67 -9.04 -14.88 13.58
C ASP A 67 -8.91 -16.19 14.35
N SER A 68 -9.71 -16.27 15.40
CA SER A 68 -10.06 -17.42 16.20
C SER A 68 -10.16 -18.75 15.45
N LYS A 69 -9.11 -19.56 15.53
CA LYS A 69 -9.24 -21.03 15.52
C LYS A 69 -8.55 -21.65 16.72
N VAL A 70 -9.04 -21.28 17.91
CA VAL A 70 -9.04 -22.18 19.07
C VAL A 70 -10.51 -22.48 19.35
N GLY A 71 -10.99 -23.60 18.82
CA GLY A 71 -12.37 -24.02 19.00
C GLY A 71 -12.86 -24.96 17.92
N MET A 72 -12.27 -26.17 17.86
CA MET A 72 -12.91 -27.47 17.60
C MET A 72 -11.83 -28.56 17.57
#